data_AF-A0A9D0ZKX3-F1
#
_entry.id   AF-A0A9D0ZKX3-F1
#
_cell.length_a   1.000
_cell.length_b   1.000
_cell.length_c   1.000
_cell.angle_alpha   90.00
_cell.angle_beta   90.00
_cell.angle_gamma   90.00
#
_symmetry.space_group_name_H-M   'P 1'
#
loop_
_entity.id
_entity.type
_entity.pdbx_description
1 polymer ?
#
loop_
_entity_poly.entity_id
_entity_poly.type
_entity_poly.pdbx_seq_one_letter_code
_entity_poly.pdbx_strand_id
1 'polypeptide(L)'
;MMNFLGVGDNVCDVYLHEKTMYPGGQALNLSVYMRRLGARSAYFGLFGNDELAAHVCAALDAEGVDRSRCRTVQAPNGYAMVDLVDGDRHFVGSNKSGPARTQRIVRAEDMPLLAGFDLIHTSNNSHLDDCLGLLRESGARLSYDFSLSWKDEKRFGAVCPQVDFAFFSCGDLPDEEAWALAERAQALGCKTAVATLGSRGALCLRNGMRMRHALEPVQAVDTMGAGDSFAAAFLYSIVNAEKQGEVGEAALRAAMEHGARFAATTCLVRGAFGYGAPVSDEQITRMMQGIIR
;
A
#
# COMPACT_ATOMS: atom_id res chain seq x y z
N MET A 1 -10.44 -18.97 -4.47
CA MET A 1 -9.24 -18.28 -3.98
C MET A 1 -9.08 -16.98 -4.75
N MET A 2 -8.78 -15.88 -4.08
CA MET A 2 -8.60 -14.56 -4.70
C MET A 2 -7.24 -14.48 -5.39
N ASN A 3 -7.20 -13.95 -6.62
CA ASN A 3 -5.99 -13.58 -7.33
C ASN A 3 -5.74 -12.08 -7.16
N PHE A 4 -4.63 -11.72 -6.54
CA PHE A 4 -4.25 -10.34 -6.25
C PHE A 4 -2.96 -9.94 -6.97
N LEU A 5 -2.91 -8.71 -7.46
CA LEU A 5 -1.69 -8.11 -8.01
C LEU A 5 -1.45 -6.73 -7.39
N GLY A 6 -0.32 -6.57 -6.68
CA GLY A 6 0.20 -5.24 -6.35
C GLY A 6 1.02 -4.71 -7.52
N VAL A 7 0.73 -3.50 -7.98
CA VAL A 7 1.45 -2.84 -9.08
C VAL A 7 1.99 -1.51 -8.59
N GLY A 8 3.31 -1.35 -8.55
CA GLY A 8 3.84 -0.06 -8.14
C GLY A 8 5.18 -0.06 -7.42
N ASP A 9 5.22 0.71 -6.33
CA ASP A 9 6.42 0.99 -5.56
C ASP A 9 6.90 -0.20 -4.73
N ASN A 10 8.23 -0.27 -4.59
CA ASN A 10 8.92 -0.99 -3.54
C ASN A 10 10.09 -0.12 -3.06
N VAL A 11 10.35 -0.19 -1.77
CA VAL A 11 11.43 0.55 -1.10
C VAL A 11 12.08 -0.32 -0.03
N CYS A 12 13.23 0.12 0.48
CA CYS A 12 13.61 -0.20 1.86
C CYS A 12 13.35 1.02 2.75
N ASP A 13 12.60 0.83 3.83
CA ASP A 13 12.45 1.81 4.90
C ASP A 13 13.65 1.69 5.85
N VAL A 14 14.50 2.71 5.90
CA VAL A 14 15.77 2.76 6.62
C VAL A 14 15.58 3.53 7.93
N TYR A 15 15.66 2.82 9.04
CA TYR A 15 15.45 3.34 10.38
C TYR A 15 16.80 3.80 10.93
N LEU A 16 17.04 5.11 10.94
CA LEU A 16 18.35 5.68 11.22
C LEU A 16 18.80 5.42 12.66
N HIS A 17 17.89 5.55 13.63
CA HIS A 17 18.15 5.31 15.05
C HIS A 17 18.47 3.84 15.36
N GLU A 18 17.98 2.90 14.54
CA GLU A 18 18.19 1.46 14.68
C GLU A 18 19.29 0.92 13.75
N LYS A 19 19.79 1.74 12.81
CA LYS A 19 20.71 1.31 11.73
C LYS A 19 20.23 0.03 11.03
N THR A 20 18.93 -0.06 10.80
CA THR A 20 18.26 -1.23 10.23
C THR A 20 17.34 -0.79 9.11
N MET A 21 17.32 -1.54 8.02
CA MET A 21 16.35 -1.36 6.95
C MET A 21 15.36 -2.51 6.91
N TYR A 22 14.14 -2.20 6.49
CA TYR A 22 13.07 -3.16 6.29
C TYR A 22 12.52 -2.99 4.86
N PRO A 23 12.16 -4.07 4.16
CA PRO A 23 11.48 -3.96 2.88
C PRO A 23 10.09 -3.33 3.07
N GLY A 24 9.68 -2.52 2.09
CA GLY A 24 8.46 -1.74 2.16
C GLY A 24 7.97 -1.24 0.80
N GLY A 25 7.05 -0.28 0.83
CA GLY A 25 6.36 0.28 -0.34
C GLY A 25 4.91 -0.18 -0.37
N GLN A 26 3.97 0.73 -0.64
CA GLN A 26 2.55 0.46 -0.41
C GLN A 26 2.05 -0.71 -1.27
N ALA A 27 2.37 -0.71 -2.57
CA ALA A 27 1.99 -1.83 -3.46
C ALA A 27 2.65 -3.16 -3.06
N LEU A 28 3.90 -3.11 -2.59
CA LEU A 28 4.63 -4.29 -2.12
C LEU A 28 4.04 -4.85 -0.82
N ASN A 29 3.77 -3.98 0.15
CA ASN A 29 3.21 -4.32 1.45
C ASN A 29 1.89 -5.07 1.28
N LEU A 30 0.96 -4.55 0.47
CA LEU A 30 -0.30 -5.25 0.21
C LEU A 30 -0.09 -6.59 -0.48
N SER A 31 0.93 -6.74 -1.34
CA SER A 31 1.24 -8.03 -1.97
C SER A 31 1.65 -9.08 -0.95
N VAL A 32 2.47 -8.70 0.04
CA VAL A 32 2.85 -9.59 1.15
C VAL A 32 1.65 -9.90 2.05
N TYR A 33 0.88 -8.89 2.45
CA TYR A 33 -0.27 -9.11 3.31
C TYR A 33 -1.35 -9.97 2.66
N MET A 34 -1.65 -9.74 1.38
CA MET A 34 -2.58 -10.58 0.61
C MET A 34 -2.13 -12.03 0.58
N ARG A 35 -0.82 -12.28 0.47
CA ARG A 35 -0.25 -13.63 0.54
C ARG A 35 -0.47 -14.26 1.91
N ARG A 36 -0.19 -13.52 3.00
CA ARG A 36 -0.40 -13.98 4.39
C ARG A 36 -1.87 -14.25 4.72
N LEU A 37 -2.79 -13.51 4.09
CA LEU A 37 -4.24 -13.69 4.22
C LEU A 37 -4.78 -14.90 3.43
N GLY A 38 -3.96 -15.52 2.56
CA GLY A 38 -4.31 -16.71 1.80
C GLY A 38 -4.69 -16.47 0.33
N ALA A 39 -4.48 -15.26 -0.20
CA ALA A 39 -4.65 -15.00 -1.63
C ALA A 39 -3.49 -15.60 -2.45
N ARG A 40 -3.76 -15.84 -3.74
CA ARG A 40 -2.71 -16.01 -4.73
C ARG A 40 -2.20 -14.62 -5.10
N SER A 41 -1.09 -14.23 -4.50
CA SER A 41 -0.54 -12.87 -4.60
C SER A 41 0.65 -12.81 -5.55
N ALA A 42 0.67 -11.79 -6.39
CA ALA A 42 1.78 -11.42 -7.23
C ALA A 42 2.12 -9.94 -7.05
N TYR A 43 3.35 -9.58 -7.40
CA TYR A 43 3.83 -8.21 -7.44
C TYR A 43 4.36 -7.88 -8.84
N PHE A 44 4.04 -6.70 -9.35
CA PHE A 44 4.54 -6.18 -10.61
C PHE A 44 5.12 -4.78 -10.41
N GLY A 45 6.45 -4.71 -10.49
CA GLY A 45 7.21 -3.50 -10.21
C GLY A 45 8.57 -3.50 -10.90
N LEU A 46 9.32 -2.44 -10.65
CA LEU A 46 10.70 -2.31 -11.06
C LEU A 46 11.61 -2.46 -9.85
N PHE A 47 12.64 -3.29 -9.99
CA PHE A 47 13.72 -3.41 -9.01
C PHE A 47 14.96 -2.70 -9.54
N GLY A 48 15.66 -2.01 -8.64
CA GLY A 48 17.02 -1.56 -8.90
C GLY A 48 17.99 -2.74 -9.07
N ASN A 49 19.25 -2.44 -9.35
CA ASN A 49 20.31 -3.44 -9.50
C ASN A 49 21.31 -3.43 -8.34
N ASP A 50 20.86 -3.03 -7.15
CA ASP A 50 21.66 -2.86 -5.94
C ASP A 50 21.26 -3.82 -4.80
N GLU A 51 21.94 -3.71 -3.67
CA GLU A 51 21.72 -4.55 -2.49
C GLU A 51 20.33 -4.34 -1.85
N LEU A 52 19.75 -3.14 -1.99
CA LEU A 52 18.40 -2.86 -1.50
C LEU A 52 17.37 -3.67 -2.31
N ALA A 53 17.49 -3.65 -3.64
CA ALA A 53 16.66 -4.48 -4.50
C ALA A 53 16.82 -5.97 -4.19
N ALA A 54 18.06 -6.43 -3.96
CA ALA A 54 18.33 -7.82 -3.59
C ALA A 54 17.63 -8.21 -2.27
N HIS A 55 17.67 -7.32 -1.28
CA HIS A 55 16.99 -7.53 0.00
C HIS A 55 15.47 -7.60 -0.15
N VAL A 56 14.86 -6.68 -0.90
CA VAL A 56 13.41 -6.70 -1.18
C VAL A 56 13.01 -7.98 -1.92
N CYS A 57 13.77 -8.38 -2.95
CA CYS A 57 13.49 -9.61 -3.69
C CYS A 57 13.56 -10.85 -2.79
N ALA A 58 14.57 -10.94 -1.93
CA ALA A 58 14.70 -12.06 -0.99
C ALA A 58 13.52 -12.14 -0.01
N ALA A 59 13.01 -10.99 0.46
CA ALA A 59 11.83 -10.95 1.31
C ALA A 59 10.56 -11.41 0.58
N LEU A 60 10.35 -10.98 -0.67
CA LEU A 60 9.23 -11.47 -1.49
C LEU A 60 9.30 -12.97 -1.76
N ASP A 61 10.50 -13.49 -2.03
CA ASP A 61 10.73 -14.92 -2.26
C ASP A 61 10.44 -15.74 -0.98
N ALA A 62 10.82 -15.23 0.19
CA ALA A 62 10.52 -15.85 1.48
C ALA A 62 9.03 -15.83 1.83
N GLU A 63 8.32 -14.75 1.49
CA GLU A 63 6.86 -14.66 1.65
C GLU A 63 6.10 -15.49 0.59
N GLY A 64 6.77 -15.93 -0.47
CA GLY A 64 6.17 -16.66 -1.58
C GLY A 64 5.23 -15.80 -2.42
N VAL A 65 5.55 -14.52 -2.60
CA VAL A 65 4.87 -13.60 -3.52
C VAL A 65 5.46 -13.77 -4.92
N ASP A 66 4.61 -13.99 -5.92
CA ASP A 66 5.08 -14.16 -7.31
C ASP A 66 5.57 -12.83 -7.88
N ARG A 67 6.89 -12.72 -8.10
CA ARG A 67 7.53 -11.56 -8.74
C ARG A 67 8.08 -11.88 -10.14
N SER A 68 7.64 -12.96 -10.78
CA SER A 68 8.13 -13.40 -12.10
C SER A 68 7.87 -12.39 -13.24
N ARG A 69 6.98 -11.43 -13.01
CA ARG A 69 6.62 -10.36 -13.96
C ARG A 69 7.45 -9.09 -13.75
N CYS A 70 8.18 -8.96 -12.65
CA CYS A 70 8.96 -7.77 -12.37
C CYS A 70 10.18 -7.66 -13.29
N ARG A 71 10.68 -6.43 -13.45
CA ARG A 71 11.89 -6.15 -14.24
C ARG A 71 12.96 -5.54 -13.34
N THR A 72 14.19 -5.96 -13.55
CA THR A 72 15.36 -5.28 -12.99
C THR A 72 15.83 -4.21 -13.96
N VAL A 73 16.16 -3.02 -13.45
CA VAL A 73 16.64 -1.89 -14.24
C VAL A 73 17.93 -1.34 -13.66
N GLN A 74 18.73 -0.68 -14.50
CA GLN A 74 19.97 -0.03 -14.09
C GLN A 74 19.67 1.30 -13.38
N ALA A 75 19.33 1.21 -12.10
CA ALA A 75 19.04 2.32 -11.22
C ALA A 75 19.10 1.86 -9.76
N PRO A 76 19.34 2.79 -8.81
CA PRO A 76 19.15 2.54 -7.39
C PRO A 76 17.71 2.12 -7.05
N ASN A 77 17.53 1.15 -6.15
CA ASN A 77 16.21 0.79 -5.66
C ASN A 77 15.60 1.92 -4.82
N GLY A 78 14.29 1.86 -4.60
CA GLY A 78 13.61 2.80 -3.72
C GLY A 78 14.10 2.69 -2.28
N TYR A 79 14.20 3.82 -1.57
CA TYR A 79 14.32 3.85 -0.11
C TYR A 79 13.60 5.07 0.47
N ALA A 80 13.20 4.94 1.73
CA ALA A 80 12.77 6.04 2.58
C ALA A 80 13.54 5.96 3.90
N MET A 81 14.04 7.09 4.38
CA MET A 81 14.72 7.18 5.67
C MET A 81 13.74 7.70 6.71
N VAL A 82 13.71 7.02 7.84
CA VAL A 82 12.82 7.29 8.97
C VAL A 82 13.67 7.46 10.21
N ASP A 83 13.33 8.45 11.03
CA ASP A 83 13.91 8.67 12.35
C ASP A 83 12.80 8.78 13.40
N LEU A 84 13.16 8.69 14.68
CA LEU A 84 12.24 8.91 15.78
C LEU A 84 12.46 10.30 16.39
N VAL A 85 11.43 11.13 16.37
CA VAL A 85 11.39 12.43 17.08
C VAL A 85 10.27 12.33 18.11
N ASP A 86 10.61 12.51 19.39
CA ASP A 86 9.67 12.41 20.52
C ASP A 86 8.90 11.07 20.60
N GLY A 87 9.49 9.99 20.06
CA GLY A 87 8.88 8.66 20.00
C GLY A 87 7.98 8.44 18.78
N ASP A 88 7.71 9.49 18.00
CA ASP A 88 6.96 9.44 16.75
C ASP A 88 7.90 9.32 15.55
N ARG A 89 7.39 8.72 14.47
CA ARG A 89 8.17 8.48 13.25
C ARG A 89 8.13 9.68 12.33
N HIS A 90 9.31 10.13 11.92
CA HIS A 90 9.49 11.23 11.00
C HIS A 90 10.26 10.77 9.75
N PHE A 91 9.67 11.00 8.59
CA PHE A 91 10.35 10.77 7.31
C PHE A 91 11.36 11.90 7.06
N VAL A 92 12.65 11.56 7.04
CA VAL A 92 13.74 12.54 6.91
C VAL A 92 14.29 12.64 5.49
N GLY A 93 14.04 11.64 4.65
CA GLY A 93 14.44 11.67 3.24
C GLY A 93 14.00 10.45 2.47
N SER A 94 14.06 10.51 1.15
CA SER A 94 13.83 9.37 0.26
C SER A 94 14.34 9.69 -1.14
N ASN A 95 14.54 8.66 -1.97
CA ASN A 95 14.65 8.85 -3.43
C ASN A 95 13.29 8.73 -4.14
N LYS A 96 12.18 8.82 -3.40
CA LYS A 96 10.80 8.83 -3.92
C LYS A 96 10.46 7.61 -4.78
N SER A 97 10.67 6.40 -4.23
CA SER A 97 10.37 5.12 -4.90
C SER A 97 11.33 4.72 -6.03
N GLY A 98 12.52 5.33 -6.08
CA GLY A 98 13.61 4.94 -6.98
C GLY A 98 13.18 4.75 -8.44
N PRO A 99 13.26 3.53 -9.02
CA PRO A 99 12.95 3.32 -10.42
C PRO A 99 11.48 3.59 -10.77
N ALA A 100 10.53 3.36 -9.85
CA ALA A 100 9.11 3.61 -10.07
C ALA A 100 8.81 5.08 -10.41
N ARG A 101 9.63 6.01 -9.93
CA ARG A 101 9.49 7.45 -10.24
C ARG A 101 10.05 7.84 -11.60
N THR A 102 11.08 7.14 -12.06
CA THR A 102 11.90 7.57 -13.20
C THR A 102 11.67 6.73 -14.45
N GLN A 103 11.04 5.57 -14.30
CA GLN A 103 10.82 4.62 -15.37
C GLN A 103 9.39 4.06 -15.28
N ARG A 104 8.82 3.77 -16.44
CA ARG A 104 7.42 3.32 -16.55
C ARG A 104 7.29 1.84 -16.19
N ILE A 105 6.54 1.56 -15.10
CA ILE A 105 6.25 0.21 -14.61
C ILE A 105 5.29 -0.53 -15.53
N VAL A 106 4.24 0.13 -16.02
CA VAL A 106 3.20 -0.49 -16.86
C VAL A 106 3.29 0.06 -18.28
N ARG A 107 3.48 -0.81 -19.26
CA ARG A 107 3.45 -0.46 -20.69
C ARG A 107 2.30 -1.18 -21.39
N ALA A 108 1.95 -0.71 -22.59
CA ALA A 108 0.89 -1.34 -23.38
C ALA A 108 1.21 -2.81 -23.70
N GLU A 109 2.48 -3.16 -23.90
CA GLU A 109 2.88 -4.56 -24.11
C GLU A 109 2.73 -5.46 -22.87
N ASP A 110 2.60 -4.88 -21.68
CA ASP A 110 2.50 -5.63 -20.42
C ASP A 110 1.05 -6.10 -20.12
N MET A 111 0.06 -5.69 -20.93
CA MET A 111 -1.36 -6.01 -20.71
C MET A 111 -1.65 -7.50 -20.48
N PRO A 112 -1.03 -8.46 -21.20
CA PRO A 112 -1.22 -9.88 -20.93
C PRO A 112 -0.77 -10.31 -19.52
N LEU A 113 0.18 -9.60 -18.91
CA LEU A 113 0.69 -9.89 -17.58
C LEU A 113 -0.26 -9.44 -16.46
N LEU A 114 -1.19 -8.52 -16.77
CA LEU A 114 -2.16 -7.94 -15.84
C LEU A 114 -3.50 -8.68 -15.84
N ALA A 115 -3.71 -9.62 -16.77
CA ALA A 115 -4.96 -10.35 -16.90
C ALA A 115 -5.13 -11.44 -15.82
N GLY A 116 -6.38 -11.76 -15.48
CA GLY A 116 -6.73 -12.90 -14.61
C GLY A 116 -6.66 -12.62 -13.10
N PHE A 117 -6.39 -11.37 -12.71
CA PHE A 117 -6.47 -10.92 -11.32
C PHE A 117 -7.88 -10.43 -10.98
N ASP A 118 -8.34 -10.73 -9.76
CA ASP A 118 -9.62 -10.24 -9.25
C ASP A 118 -9.51 -8.77 -8.81
N LEU A 119 -8.33 -8.41 -8.28
CA LEU A 119 -8.03 -7.11 -7.71
C LEU A 119 -6.59 -6.71 -8.04
N ILE A 120 -6.44 -5.49 -8.53
CA ILE A 120 -5.16 -4.78 -8.65
C ILE A 120 -5.12 -3.67 -7.61
N HIS A 121 -4.00 -3.52 -6.92
CA HIS A 121 -3.76 -2.39 -6.03
C HIS A 121 -2.55 -1.57 -6.49
N THR A 122 -2.66 -0.24 -6.37
CA THR A 122 -1.56 0.70 -6.56
C THR A 122 -1.71 1.90 -5.61
N SER A 123 -0.79 2.86 -5.66
CA SER A 123 -0.75 3.98 -4.72
C SER A 123 -0.24 5.27 -5.37
N ASN A 124 -0.41 6.37 -4.65
CA ASN A 124 0.21 7.65 -4.97
C ASN A 124 1.75 7.60 -5.09
N ASN A 125 2.40 6.69 -4.36
CA ASN A 125 3.85 6.49 -4.38
C ASN A 125 4.33 5.63 -5.55
N SER A 126 3.41 5.01 -6.28
CA SER A 126 3.70 4.15 -7.43
C SER A 126 3.89 4.92 -8.72
N HIS A 127 3.51 6.21 -8.76
CA HIS A 127 3.59 7.08 -9.94
C HIS A 127 2.84 6.52 -11.17
N LEU A 128 1.66 5.93 -10.93
CA LEU A 128 0.85 5.24 -11.95
C LEU A 128 -0.47 5.94 -12.30
N ASP A 129 -0.67 7.19 -11.87
CA ASP A 129 -1.91 7.96 -12.09
C ASP A 129 -2.29 8.03 -13.59
N ASP A 130 -1.29 8.09 -14.47
CA ASP A 130 -1.45 8.14 -15.93
C ASP A 130 -1.63 6.76 -16.60
N CYS A 131 -1.44 5.68 -15.83
CA CYS A 131 -1.56 4.29 -16.28
C CYS A 131 -2.81 3.58 -15.72
N LEU A 132 -3.62 4.25 -14.90
CA LEU A 132 -4.82 3.65 -14.31
C LEU A 132 -5.81 3.16 -15.39
N GLY A 133 -5.88 3.82 -16.54
CA GLY A 133 -6.66 3.36 -17.69
C GLY A 133 -6.25 1.96 -18.17
N LEU A 134 -4.95 1.71 -18.31
CA LEU A 134 -4.40 0.39 -18.68
C LEU A 134 -4.70 -0.66 -17.59
N LEU A 135 -4.58 -0.29 -16.31
CA LEU A 135 -4.93 -1.21 -15.22
C LEU A 135 -6.41 -1.60 -15.25
N ARG A 136 -7.31 -0.66 -15.59
CA ARG A 136 -8.75 -0.95 -15.74
C ARG A 136 -9.04 -1.86 -16.93
N GLU A 137 -8.32 -1.70 -18.03
CA GLU A 137 -8.48 -2.56 -19.22
C GLU A 137 -8.15 -4.04 -18.95
N SER A 138 -7.45 -4.36 -17.85
CA SER A 138 -7.22 -5.74 -17.42
C SER A 138 -8.50 -6.49 -16.99
N GLY A 139 -9.58 -5.75 -16.69
CA GLY A 139 -10.82 -6.29 -16.14
C GLY A 139 -10.82 -6.53 -14.63
N ALA A 140 -9.69 -6.33 -13.94
CA ALA A 140 -9.62 -6.39 -12.48
C ALA A 140 -10.29 -5.18 -11.84
N ARG A 141 -10.77 -5.35 -10.60
CA ARG A 141 -11.16 -4.21 -9.77
C ARG A 141 -9.89 -3.44 -9.38
N LEU A 142 -10.01 -2.12 -9.24
CA LEU A 142 -8.87 -1.27 -8.95
C LEU A 142 -8.97 -0.66 -7.55
N SER A 143 -7.95 -0.92 -6.73
CA SER A 143 -7.73 -0.28 -5.45
C SER A 143 -6.59 0.73 -5.54
N TYR A 144 -6.78 1.89 -4.93
CA TYR A 144 -5.78 2.95 -4.87
C TYR A 144 -5.67 3.50 -3.45
N ASP A 145 -4.45 3.57 -2.92
CA ASP A 145 -4.15 4.30 -1.69
C ASP A 145 -3.63 5.71 -2.01
N PHE A 146 -4.40 6.71 -1.57
CA PHE A 146 -4.02 8.12 -1.70
C PHE A 146 -3.03 8.56 -0.64
N SER A 147 -2.89 7.83 0.47
CA SER A 147 -2.17 8.25 1.66
C SER A 147 -2.62 9.66 2.06
N LEU A 148 -1.74 10.67 1.98
CA LEU A 148 -2.06 12.10 2.19
C LEU A 148 -2.25 12.88 0.87
N SER A 149 -2.04 12.28 -0.29
CA SER A 149 -2.17 12.91 -1.61
C SER A 149 -3.61 13.19 -2.05
N TRP A 150 -4.61 12.80 -1.28
CA TRP A 150 -5.99 13.26 -1.50
C TRP A 150 -6.13 14.78 -1.33
N LYS A 151 -5.16 15.44 -0.69
CA LYS A 151 -5.07 16.91 -0.59
C LYS A 151 -4.72 17.58 -1.94
N ASP A 152 -4.17 16.84 -2.89
CA ASP A 152 -3.99 17.31 -4.26
C ASP A 152 -5.32 17.13 -5.01
N GLU A 153 -6.09 18.21 -5.08
CA GLU A 153 -7.41 18.24 -5.71
C GLU A 153 -7.40 17.81 -7.19
N LYS A 154 -6.30 18.10 -7.91
CA LYS A 154 -6.17 17.69 -9.31
C LYS A 154 -6.01 16.18 -9.41
N ARG A 155 -5.13 15.59 -8.60
CA ARG A 155 -4.96 14.13 -8.52
C ARG A 155 -6.24 13.46 -8.03
N PHE A 156 -6.84 13.97 -6.96
CA PHE A 156 -8.06 13.44 -6.37
C PHE A 156 -9.20 13.36 -7.41
N GLY A 157 -9.45 14.45 -8.13
CA GLY A 157 -10.45 14.51 -9.20
C GLY A 157 -10.15 13.59 -10.40
N ALA A 158 -8.87 13.38 -10.73
CA ALA A 158 -8.46 12.52 -11.84
C ALA A 158 -8.50 11.03 -11.50
N VAL A 159 -8.15 10.65 -10.26
CA VAL A 159 -8.02 9.25 -9.84
C VAL A 159 -9.34 8.66 -9.35
N CYS A 160 -10.15 9.39 -8.57
CA CYS A 160 -11.39 8.86 -7.99
C CYS A 160 -12.35 8.20 -9.01
N PRO A 161 -12.59 8.76 -10.21
CA PRO A 161 -13.46 8.13 -11.21
C PRO A 161 -12.92 6.81 -11.77
N GLN A 162 -11.61 6.56 -11.59
CA GLN A 162 -10.90 5.44 -12.17
C GLN A 162 -10.82 4.22 -11.25
N VAL A 163 -11.18 4.33 -9.96
CA VAL A 163 -10.92 3.29 -8.96
C VAL A 163 -12.21 2.76 -8.31
N ASP A 164 -12.23 1.48 -7.94
CA ASP A 164 -13.34 0.87 -7.20
C ASP A 164 -13.20 1.07 -5.69
N PHE A 165 -11.96 1.09 -5.20
CA PHE A 165 -11.63 1.28 -3.79
C PHE A 165 -10.60 2.39 -3.62
N ALA A 166 -10.90 3.38 -2.78
CA ALA A 166 -9.99 4.45 -2.41
C ALA A 166 -9.69 4.40 -0.90
N PHE A 167 -8.41 4.46 -0.54
CA PHE A 167 -7.95 4.56 0.84
C PHE A 167 -7.35 5.94 1.10
N PHE A 168 -7.62 6.48 2.29
CA PHE A 168 -7.17 7.80 2.73
C PHE A 168 -6.55 7.70 4.12
N SER A 169 -5.42 8.39 4.32
CA SER A 169 -4.87 8.63 5.65
C SER A 169 -5.46 9.92 6.21
N CYS A 170 -6.23 9.79 7.29
CA CYS A 170 -7.02 10.85 7.92
C CYS A 170 -6.84 10.88 9.44
N GLY A 171 -5.70 10.42 9.96
CA GLY A 171 -5.40 10.38 11.40
C GLY A 171 -5.67 11.71 12.10
N ASP A 172 -5.25 12.80 11.46
CA ASP A 172 -5.33 14.17 11.99
C ASP A 172 -6.66 14.87 11.74
N LEU A 173 -7.57 14.26 10.96
CA LEU A 173 -8.85 14.88 10.62
C LEU A 173 -9.94 14.55 11.65
N PRO A 174 -10.83 15.48 12.01
CA PRO A 174 -12.05 15.11 12.72
C PRO A 174 -12.93 14.20 11.85
N ASP A 175 -13.80 13.44 12.51
CA ASP A 175 -14.66 12.45 11.82
C ASP A 175 -15.55 13.08 10.74
N GLU A 176 -16.02 14.30 10.98
CA GLU A 176 -16.86 15.04 10.02
C GLU A 176 -16.12 15.30 8.70
N GLU A 177 -14.87 15.76 8.78
CA GLU A 177 -14.04 16.01 7.58
C GLU A 177 -13.65 14.70 6.88
N ALA A 178 -13.38 13.64 7.63
CA ALA A 178 -13.11 12.32 7.06
C ALA A 178 -14.34 11.74 6.33
N TRP A 179 -15.55 11.92 6.88
CA TRP A 179 -16.79 11.58 6.18
C TRP A 179 -16.99 12.41 4.92
N ALA A 180 -16.80 13.73 4.99
CA ALA A 180 -16.92 14.61 3.84
C ALA A 180 -15.95 14.22 2.71
N LEU A 181 -14.71 13.83 3.04
CA LEU A 181 -13.76 13.30 2.07
C LEU A 181 -14.27 12.02 1.39
N ALA A 182 -14.79 11.06 2.17
CA ALA A 182 -15.33 9.82 1.62
C ALA A 182 -16.54 10.06 0.70
N GLU A 183 -17.41 11.00 1.06
CA GLU A 183 -18.56 11.41 0.24
C GLU A 183 -18.13 12.07 -1.07
N ARG A 184 -17.13 12.96 -1.02
CA ARG A 184 -16.56 13.57 -2.23
C ARG A 184 -15.98 12.52 -3.17
N ALA A 185 -15.27 11.53 -2.64
CA ALA A 185 -14.72 10.44 -3.44
C ALA A 185 -15.84 9.62 -4.11
N GLN A 186 -16.92 9.31 -3.38
CA GLN A 186 -18.07 8.60 -3.94
C GLN A 186 -18.80 9.44 -5.00
N ALA A 187 -18.96 10.75 -4.78
CA ALA A 187 -19.57 11.66 -5.75
C ALA A 187 -18.78 11.76 -7.06
N LEU A 188 -17.46 11.53 -7.02
CA LEU A 188 -16.59 11.47 -8.20
C LEU A 188 -16.57 10.10 -8.89
N GLY A 189 -17.25 9.09 -8.35
CA GLY A 189 -17.42 7.78 -8.99
C GLY A 189 -16.72 6.61 -8.31
N CYS A 190 -16.01 6.83 -7.18
CA CYS A 190 -15.45 5.73 -6.41
C CYS A 190 -16.57 4.93 -5.71
N LYS A 191 -16.54 3.60 -5.75
CA LYS A 191 -17.61 2.77 -5.14
C LYS A 191 -17.44 2.62 -3.63
N THR A 192 -16.19 2.53 -3.18
CA THR A 192 -15.83 2.31 -1.78
C THR A 192 -14.72 3.26 -1.37
N ALA A 193 -15.03 4.17 -0.45
CA ALA A 193 -14.09 5.10 0.14
C ALA A 193 -13.82 4.72 1.60
N VAL A 194 -12.54 4.54 1.96
CA VAL A 194 -12.11 4.17 3.31
C VAL A 194 -11.17 5.24 3.84
N ALA A 195 -11.49 5.81 5.00
CA ALA A 195 -10.62 6.72 5.72
C ALA A 195 -10.09 6.05 6.99
N THR A 196 -8.77 5.90 7.07
CA THR A 196 -8.09 5.42 8.29
C THR A 196 -7.82 6.61 9.21
N LEU A 197 -8.06 6.45 10.51
CA LEU A 197 -8.06 7.51 11.52
C LEU A 197 -6.99 7.29 12.61
N GLY A 198 -5.89 6.58 12.26
CA GLY A 198 -4.89 6.16 13.23
C GLY A 198 -5.52 5.29 14.33
N SER A 199 -5.18 5.53 15.59
CA SER A 199 -5.70 4.79 16.75
C SER A 199 -7.23 4.91 16.95
N ARG A 200 -7.89 5.87 16.30
CA ARG A 200 -9.36 6.04 16.36
C ARG A 200 -10.13 5.07 15.46
N GLY A 201 -9.44 4.32 14.62
CA GLY A 201 -10.00 3.30 13.76
C GLY A 201 -10.23 3.73 12.33
N ALA A 202 -11.34 3.34 11.73
CA ALA A 202 -11.61 3.60 10.32
C ALA A 202 -13.08 3.88 10.04
N LEU A 203 -13.30 4.67 9.00
CA LEU A 203 -14.60 4.96 8.41
C LEU A 203 -14.63 4.38 7.00
N CYS A 204 -15.77 3.84 6.60
CA CYS A 204 -16.01 3.40 5.24
C CYS A 204 -17.36 3.90 4.75
N LEU A 205 -17.37 4.48 3.55
CA LEU A 205 -18.55 4.77 2.77
C LEU A 205 -18.53 3.85 1.54
N ARG A 206 -19.52 2.96 1.43
CA ARG A 206 -19.64 2.04 0.30
C ARG A 206 -21.07 2.04 -0.22
N ASN A 207 -21.26 2.46 -1.47
CA ASN A 207 -22.58 2.56 -2.09
C ASN A 207 -23.61 3.30 -1.21
N GLY A 208 -23.20 4.39 -0.56
CA GLY A 208 -24.06 5.16 0.37
C GLY A 208 -24.16 4.59 1.80
N MET A 209 -23.68 3.37 2.05
CA MET A 209 -23.65 2.78 3.39
C MET A 209 -22.45 3.29 4.17
N ARG A 210 -22.72 3.94 5.31
CA ARG A 210 -21.71 4.42 6.25
C ARG A 210 -21.41 3.38 7.31
N MET A 211 -20.14 3.13 7.56
CA MET A 211 -19.69 2.27 8.65
C MET A 211 -18.47 2.85 9.37
N ARG A 212 -18.50 2.81 10.71
CA ARG A 212 -17.34 3.11 11.57
C ARG A 212 -16.94 1.84 12.30
N HIS A 213 -15.64 1.62 12.41
CA HIS A 213 -15.07 0.56 13.23
C HIS A 213 -13.92 1.12 14.06
N ALA A 214 -13.96 0.90 15.37
CA ALA A 214 -12.87 1.26 16.27
C ALA A 214 -11.72 0.24 16.16
N LEU A 215 -10.52 0.61 16.60
CA LEU A 215 -9.42 -0.35 16.76
C LEU A 215 -9.40 -0.91 18.18
N GLU A 216 -8.93 -2.14 18.30
CA GLU A 216 -8.50 -2.66 19.59
C GLU A 216 -7.18 -1.98 19.97
N PRO A 217 -7.07 -1.42 21.19
CA PRO A 217 -5.82 -0.83 21.65
C PRO A 217 -4.71 -1.88 21.68
N VAL A 218 -3.59 -1.57 21.05
CA VAL A 218 -2.36 -2.38 21.12
C VAL A 218 -1.20 -1.51 21.56
N GLN A 219 -0.27 -2.09 22.31
CA GLN A 219 1.02 -1.47 22.55
C GLN A 219 1.89 -1.70 21.31
N ALA A 220 1.84 -0.74 20.38
CA ALA A 220 2.53 -0.84 19.12
C ALA A 220 4.06 -0.89 19.32
N VAL A 221 4.70 -1.82 18.61
CA VAL A 221 6.16 -1.89 18.44
C VAL A 221 6.59 -0.93 17.33
N ASP A 222 5.82 -0.88 16.25
CA ASP A 222 6.04 -0.03 15.10
C ASP A 222 4.73 0.10 14.32
N THR A 223 4.36 1.28 13.85
CA THR A 223 3.09 1.48 13.12
C THR A 223 3.26 1.41 11.60
N MET A 224 4.38 0.87 11.10
CA MET A 224 4.71 0.83 9.66
C MET A 224 3.78 -0.15 8.96
N GLY A 225 3.23 0.25 7.81
CA GLY A 225 2.31 -0.59 7.07
C GLY A 225 0.99 -0.90 7.79
N ALA A 226 0.63 -0.20 8.88
CA ALA A 226 -0.65 -0.40 9.56
C ALA A 226 -1.85 -0.05 8.65
N GLY A 227 -1.74 1.02 7.86
CA GLY A 227 -2.74 1.38 6.84
C GLY A 227 -2.81 0.35 5.71
N ASP A 228 -1.64 -0.06 5.20
CA ASP A 228 -1.50 -1.05 4.13
C ASP A 228 -2.09 -2.41 4.52
N SER A 229 -1.85 -2.86 5.76
CA SER A 229 -2.37 -4.11 6.31
C SER A 229 -3.88 -4.03 6.55
N PHE A 230 -4.39 -2.90 7.07
CA PHE A 230 -5.83 -2.64 7.12
C PHE A 230 -6.46 -2.78 5.73
N ALA A 231 -5.89 -2.08 4.73
CA ALA A 231 -6.38 -2.10 3.37
C ALA A 231 -6.37 -3.52 2.80
N ALA A 232 -5.27 -4.27 2.98
CA ALA A 232 -5.15 -5.64 2.51
C ALA A 232 -6.25 -6.56 3.09
N ALA A 233 -6.44 -6.56 4.41
CA ALA A 233 -7.42 -7.43 5.06
C ALA A 233 -8.87 -7.00 4.78
N PHE A 234 -9.13 -5.69 4.69
CA PHE A 234 -10.42 -5.18 4.24
C PHE A 234 -10.75 -5.64 2.82
N LEU A 235 -9.81 -5.43 1.88
CA LEU A 235 -9.98 -5.79 0.46
C LEU A 235 -10.15 -7.30 0.31
N TYR A 236 -9.33 -8.09 0.99
CA TYR A 236 -9.43 -9.55 0.98
C TYR A 236 -10.80 -10.03 1.44
N SER A 237 -11.31 -9.50 2.56
CA SER A 237 -12.63 -9.86 3.07
C SER A 237 -13.74 -9.45 2.12
N ILE A 238 -13.77 -8.19 1.70
CA ILE A 238 -14.91 -7.65 0.95
C ILE A 238 -15.00 -8.24 -0.46
N VAL A 239 -13.86 -8.46 -1.13
CA VAL A 239 -13.83 -9.06 -2.46
C VAL A 239 -14.22 -10.54 -2.41
N ASN A 240 -13.75 -11.30 -1.42
CA ASN A 240 -14.16 -12.70 -1.27
C ASN A 240 -15.63 -12.85 -0.90
N ALA A 241 -16.15 -12.02 0.00
CA ALA A 241 -17.57 -11.99 0.36
C ALA A 241 -18.43 -11.75 -0.89
N GLU A 242 -18.11 -10.74 -1.70
CA GLU A 242 -18.82 -10.48 -2.95
C GLU A 242 -18.74 -11.66 -3.93
N LYS A 243 -17.59 -12.33 -4.06
CA LYS A 243 -17.43 -13.55 -4.89
C LYS A 243 -18.30 -14.72 -4.41
N GLN A 244 -18.66 -14.73 -3.13
CA GLN A 244 -19.56 -15.72 -2.52
C GLN A 244 -21.03 -15.28 -2.55
N GLY A 245 -21.34 -14.09 -3.09
CA GLY A 245 -22.68 -13.51 -3.09
C GLY A 245 -23.07 -12.86 -1.77
N GLU A 246 -22.13 -12.73 -0.83
CA GLU A 246 -22.34 -12.08 0.46
C GLU A 246 -22.14 -10.57 0.32
N VAL A 247 -23.24 -9.83 0.43
CA VAL A 247 -23.27 -8.37 0.25
C VAL A 247 -24.02 -7.70 1.41
N GLY A 248 -23.95 -6.38 1.47
CA GLY A 248 -24.64 -5.58 2.47
C GLY A 248 -23.82 -5.31 3.72
N GLU A 249 -24.52 -4.93 4.80
CA GLU A 249 -23.91 -4.40 6.02
C GLU A 249 -23.07 -5.44 6.76
N ALA A 250 -23.52 -6.69 6.85
CA ALA A 250 -22.79 -7.74 7.56
C ALA A 250 -21.41 -8.01 6.91
N ALA A 251 -21.36 -8.12 5.59
CA ALA A 251 -20.11 -8.30 4.85
C ALA A 251 -19.17 -7.09 5.02
N LEU A 252 -19.71 -5.87 4.99
CA LEU A 252 -18.91 -4.66 5.22
C LEU A 252 -18.35 -4.62 6.65
N ARG A 253 -19.14 -4.99 7.65
CA ARG A 253 -18.73 -5.05 9.06
C ARG A 253 -17.60 -6.04 9.27
N ALA A 254 -17.75 -7.25 8.73
CA ALA A 254 -16.71 -8.27 8.79
C ALA A 254 -15.40 -7.81 8.10
N ALA A 255 -15.49 -7.09 6.99
CA ALA A 255 -14.31 -6.55 6.32
C ALA A 255 -13.62 -5.46 7.13
N MET A 256 -14.37 -4.53 7.73
CA MET A 256 -13.82 -3.49 8.61
C MET A 256 -13.17 -4.08 9.87
N GLU A 257 -13.81 -5.08 10.48
CA GLU A 257 -13.27 -5.78 11.65
C GLU A 257 -12.01 -6.58 11.31
N HIS A 258 -11.97 -7.23 10.15
CA HIS A 258 -10.77 -7.95 9.71
C HIS A 258 -9.61 -6.98 9.44
N GLY A 259 -9.87 -5.86 8.75
CA GLY A 259 -8.91 -4.77 8.56
C GLY A 259 -8.32 -4.29 9.88
N ALA A 260 -9.20 -4.00 10.86
CA ALA A 260 -8.82 -3.53 12.18
C ALA A 260 -7.91 -4.51 12.92
N ARG A 261 -8.30 -5.80 12.99
CA ARG A 261 -7.53 -6.84 13.67
C ARG A 261 -6.17 -7.08 13.01
N PHE A 262 -6.13 -7.13 11.68
CA PHE A 262 -4.89 -7.40 10.96
C PHE A 262 -3.89 -6.22 11.09
N ALA A 263 -4.38 -4.98 11.04
CA ALA A 263 -3.57 -3.80 11.33
C ALA A 263 -3.00 -3.81 12.76
N ALA A 264 -3.83 -4.19 13.75
CA ALA A 264 -3.39 -4.34 15.14
C ALA A 264 -2.24 -5.36 15.28
N THR A 265 -2.30 -6.49 14.57
CA THR A 265 -1.19 -7.48 14.55
C THR A 265 0.06 -6.97 13.83
N THR A 266 -0.11 -6.17 12.78
CA THR A 266 1.00 -5.57 12.03
C THR A 266 1.76 -4.59 12.91
N CYS A 267 1.05 -3.85 13.76
CA CYS A 267 1.67 -2.93 14.71
C CYS A 267 2.59 -3.60 15.75
N LEU A 268 2.61 -4.93 15.84
CA LEU A 268 3.47 -5.70 16.75
C LEU A 268 4.79 -6.16 16.09
N VAL A 269 4.98 -5.85 14.80
CA VAL A 269 6.14 -6.25 14.00
C VAL A 269 6.94 -5.00 13.64
N ARG A 270 8.28 -5.11 13.58
CA ARG A 270 9.16 -4.03 13.12
C ARG A 270 9.13 -3.92 11.59
N GLY A 271 9.14 -2.69 11.08
CA GLY A 271 8.89 -2.44 9.66
C GLY A 271 7.46 -2.83 9.29
N ALA A 272 7.14 -2.83 7.99
CA ALA A 272 5.79 -3.21 7.56
C ALA A 272 5.51 -4.68 7.87
N PHE A 273 6.41 -5.58 7.46
CA PHE A 273 6.17 -7.02 7.58
C PHE A 273 7.38 -7.83 8.07
N GLY A 274 8.36 -7.16 8.69
CA GLY A 274 9.58 -7.78 9.22
C GLY A 274 10.75 -7.71 8.23
N TYR A 275 11.64 -8.71 8.28
CA TYR A 275 12.86 -8.81 7.46
C TYR A 275 13.86 -7.68 7.66
N GLY A 276 14.14 -7.30 8.91
CA GLY A 276 15.18 -6.31 9.21
C GLY A 276 16.56 -6.76 8.74
N ALA A 277 17.29 -5.87 8.07
CA ALA A 277 18.69 -6.04 7.70
C ALA A 277 19.54 -4.86 8.18
N PRO A 278 20.77 -5.08 8.64
CA PRO A 278 21.64 -4.00 9.12
C PRO A 278 22.03 -3.05 7.99
N VAL A 279 22.19 -1.77 8.33
CA VAL A 279 22.68 -0.71 7.42
C VAL A 279 23.89 -0.04 8.04
N SER A 280 24.95 0.12 7.26
CA SER A 280 26.18 0.80 7.68
C SER A 280 26.06 2.33 7.65
N ASP A 281 26.88 3.02 8.44
CA ASP A 281 26.97 4.49 8.42
C ASP A 281 27.38 5.03 7.04
N GLU A 282 28.17 4.26 6.29
CA GLU A 282 28.56 4.59 4.92
C GLU A 282 27.35 4.55 3.97
N GLN A 283 26.52 3.50 4.06
CA GLN A 283 25.27 3.40 3.28
C GLN A 283 24.31 4.55 3.63
N ILE A 284 24.13 4.86 4.91
CA ILE A 284 23.30 6.00 5.35
C ILE A 284 23.83 7.31 4.77
N THR A 285 25.14 7.56 4.89
CA THR A 285 25.77 8.79 4.37
C THR A 285 25.55 8.94 2.87
N ARG A 286 25.73 7.85 2.11
CA ARG A 286 25.48 7.79 0.66
C ARG A 286 24.02 8.13 0.32
N MET A 287 23.06 7.55 1.05
CA MET A 287 21.63 7.83 0.89
C MET A 287 21.27 9.30 1.21
N MET A 288 21.85 9.89 2.25
CA MET A 288 21.64 11.29 2.60
C MET A 288 22.22 12.25 1.55
N GLN A 289 23.32 11.86 0.90
CA GLN A 289 23.93 12.63 -0.19
C GLN A 289 23.25 12.40 -1.56
N GLY A 290 22.31 11.45 -1.65
CA GLY A 290 21.70 11.04 -2.91
C GLY A 290 22.65 10.32 -3.88
N ILE A 291 23.79 9.82 -3.37
CA ILE A 291 24.81 9.10 -4.14
C ILE A 291 24.59 7.61 -3.92
N ILE A 292 23.91 6.94 -4.86
CA ILE A 292 23.68 5.50 -4.77
C ILE A 292 24.29 4.90 -6.03
N ARG A 293 25.39 4.20 -5.86
CA ARG A 293 26.09 3.42 -6.90
C ARG A 293 26.31 2.03 -6.37
#